data_AF-A0A1I3P6L6-F1
#
_entry.id   AF-A0A1I3P6L6-F1
#
_cell.length_a   1.000
_cell.length_b   1.000
_cell.length_c   1.000
_cell.angle_alpha   90.00
_cell.angle_beta   90.00
_cell.angle_gamma   90.00
#
_symmetry.space_group_name_H-M   'P 1'
#
loop_
_entity.id
_entity.type
_entity.pdbx_description
1 polymer ?
#
loop_
_entity_poly.entity_id
_entity_poly.type
_entity_poly.pdbx_seq_one_letter_code
_entity_poly.pdbx_strand_id
1 'polypeptide(L)' 'MDNYLHFRVWFKLNGRFNNKVIYGPTIKTPSDALSYFKSLHGIQPSHAELVKPDQNPAFRTM' A
#
# COMPACT_ATOMS: atom_id res chain seq x y z
N MET A 1 -6.07 -14.07 11.70
CA MET A 1 -5.46 -13.21 10.68
C MET A 1 -5.51 -11.80 11.23
N ASP A 2 -4.36 -11.15 11.41
CA ASP A 2 -4.34 -9.76 11.82
C ASP A 2 -5.01 -8.88 10.76
N ASN A 3 -6.09 -8.19 11.14
CA ASN A 3 -6.84 -7.30 10.26
C ASN A 3 -6.11 -5.95 10.13
N TYR A 4 -4.98 -5.94 9.44
CA TYR A 4 -4.28 -4.70 9.11
C TYR A 4 -4.91 -4.00 7.91
N LEU A 5 -4.88 -2.67 7.91
CA LEU A 5 -5.31 -1.88 6.76
C LEU A 5 -4.32 -2.09 5.61
N HIS A 6 -4.87 -2.35 4.43
CA HIS A 6 -4.09 -2.54 3.21
C HIS A 6 -4.07 -1.23 2.43
N PHE A 7 -2.88 -0.77 2.05
CA PHE A 7 -2.72 0.43 1.24
C PHE A 7 -2.00 0.09 -0.06
N ARG A 8 -2.52 0.56 -1.19
CA ARG A 8 -1.81 0.52 -2.47
C ARG A 8 -1.00 1.81 -2.59
N VAL A 9 0.29 1.66 -2.82
CA VAL A 9 1.25 2.76 -2.96
C VAL A 9 1.77 2.79 -4.39
N TRP A 10 1.77 3.96 -5.01
CA TRP A 10 2.33 4.19 -6.35
C TRP A 10 3.67 4.89 -6.25
N PHE A 11 4.58 4.52 -7.14
CA PHE A 11 5.93 5.06 -7.19
C PHE A 11 6.50 5.00 -8.61
N LYS A 12 7.51 5.82 -8.88
CA LYS A 12 8.29 5.74 -10.11
C LYS A 12 9.59 4.98 -9.84
N LEU A 13 9.91 4.03 -10.71
CA LEU A 13 11.18 3.30 -10.69
C LEU A 13 11.66 3.14 -12.13
N ASN A 14 12.89 3.57 -12.43
CA ASN A 14 13.49 3.50 -13.77
C ASN A 14 12.59 4.06 -14.89
N GLY A 15 11.96 5.20 -14.64
CA GLY A 15 11.05 5.86 -15.60
C GLY A 15 9.67 5.20 -15.75
N ARG A 16 9.39 4.10 -15.04
CA ARG A 16 8.11 3.39 -15.08
C ARG A 16 7.27 3.69 -13.85
N PHE A 17 5.97 3.88 -14.05
CA PHE A 17 5.00 3.94 -12.96
C PHE A 17 4.65 2.53 -12.50
N ASN A 18 4.84 2.28 -11.21
CA ASN A 18 4.57 1.01 -10.55
C ASN A 18 3.64 1.24 -9.36
N ASN A 19 3.01 0.17 -8.88
CA ASN A 19 2.27 0.18 -7.63
C ASN A 19 2.49 -1.12 -6.85
N LYS A 20 2.35 -1.04 -5.52
CA LYS A 20 2.48 -2.18 -4.62
C LYS A 20 1.52 -2.04 -3.44
N VAL A 21 0.89 -3.13 -3.04
CA VAL A 21 0.06 -3.17 -1.82
C VAL A 21 0.95 -3.49 -0.62
N ILE A 22 0.81 -2.70 0.43
CA ILE A 22 1.50 -2.87 1.71
C ILE A 22 0.50 -2.85 2.85
N TYR A 23 0.88 -3.47 3.97
CA TYR A 23 0.09 -3.53 5.19
C TYR A 23 1.05 -3.66 6.37
N GLY A 24 0.61 -3.28 7.56
CA GLY A 24 1.41 -3.38 8.77
C GLY A 24 0.74 -2.76 9.99
N PRO A 25 1.21 -3.08 11.21
CA PRO A 25 0.58 -2.65 12.46
C PRO A 25 0.63 -1.13 12.69
N THR A 26 1.60 -0.44 12.07
CA THR A 26 1.79 1.00 12.19
C THR A 26 1.13 1.80 11.07
N ILE A 27 0.58 1.15 10.04
CA ILE A 27 0.03 1.81 8.85
C ILE A 27 -1.46 2.07 9.06
N LYS A 28 -1.81 3.29 9.50
CA LYS A 28 -3.20 3.69 9.77
C LYS A 28 -3.75 4.66 8.72
N THR A 29 -2.87 5.40 8.05
CA THR A 29 -3.23 6.41 7.06
C THR A 29 -2.44 6.25 5.76
N PRO A 30 -2.90 6.85 4.65
CA PRO A 30 -2.11 6.93 3.41
C PRO A 30 -0.72 7.53 3.63
N SER A 31 -0.60 8.55 4.49
CA SER A 31 0.69 9.19 4.81
C SER A 31 1.65 8.23 5.53
N ASP A 32 1.13 7.39 6.43
CA ASP A 32 1.93 6.34 7.07
C ASP A 32 2.41 5.32 6.04
N ALA A 33 1.53 4.94 5.10
CA ALA A 33 1.87 4.01 4.02
C ALA A 33 2.99 4.56 3.13
N LEU A 34 2.94 5.84 2.78
CA LEU A 34 4.01 6.52 2.02
C LEU A 34 5.33 6.53 2.79
N SER A 35 5.29 6.93 4.07
CA SER A 35 6.48 7.04 4.91
C SER A 35 7.12 5.68 5.16
N TYR A 36 6.29 4.67 5.44
CA TYR A 36 6.72 3.28 5.63
C TYR A 36 7.30 2.69 4.34
N PHE A 37 6.65 2.91 3.19
CA PHE A 37 7.16 2.46 1.89
C PHE A 37 8.53 3.08 1.58
N LYS A 38 8.68 4.39 1.81
CA LYS A 38 9.94 5.11 1.60
C LYS A 38 11.05 4.57 2.50
N SER A 39 10.74 4.29 3.77
CA SER A 39 11.70 3.71 4.73
C SER A 39 12.15 2.31 4.30
N LEU A 40 11.23 1.46 3.87
CA LEU A 40 11.53 0.08 3.46
C LEU A 40 12.28 -0.03 2.13
N HIS A 41 11.90 0.77 1.14
CA HIS A 41 12.36 0.60 -0.23
C HIS A 41 13.36 1.67 -0.69
N GLY A 42 13.55 2.75 0.06
CA GLY A 42 14.39 3.88 -0.34
C GLY A 42 13.88 4.64 -1.57
N ILE A 43 12.65 4.38 -2.00
CA ILE A 43 12.01 4.99 -3.18
C ILE A 43 11.01 6.04 -2.69
N GLN A 44 10.95 7.19 -3.37
CA GLN A 44 9.93 8.21 -3.09
C GLN A 44 8.59 7.80 -3.72
N PRO A 45 7.57 7.43 -2.92
CA PRO A 45 6.24 7.18 -3.46
C PRO A 45 5.53 8.49 -3.79
N SER A 46 4.57 8.41 -4.72
CA SER A 46 3.79 9.54 -5.22
C SER A 46 2.38 9.59 -4.67
N HIS A 47 1.75 8.45 -4.41
CA HIS A 47 0.38 8.38 -3.93
C HIS A 47 0.15 7.09 -3.13
N ALA A 48 -0.81 7.11 -2.22
CA ALA A 48 -1.27 5.95 -1.48
C ALA A 48 -2.79 5.99 -1.32
N GLU A 49 -3.46 4.86 -1.51
CA GLU A 49 -4.91 4.70 -1.32
C GLU A 49 -5.18 3.51 -0.40
N LEU A 50 -6.27 3.59 0.38
CA LEU A 50 -6.76 2.46 1.14
C LEU A 50 -7.43 1.46 0.20
N VAL A 51 -6.97 0.22 0.21
CA VAL A 51 -7.59 -0.87 -0.54
C VAL A 51 -8.73 -1.42 0.29
N LYS A 52 -9.97 -1.16 -0.15
CA LYS A 52 -11.15 -1.75 0.48
C LYS A 52 -11.16 -3.27 0.23
N PRO A 53 -11.54 -4.08 1.23
CA PRO A 53 -11.57 -5.54 1.10
C PRO A 53 -12.46 -6.02 -0.08
N ASP A 54 -13.50 -5.26 -0.43
CA ASP A 54 -14.40 -5.56 -1.57
C ASP A 54 -13.71 -5.48 -2.95
N GLN A 55 -12.61 -4.73 -3.06
CA GLN A 55 -11.84 -4.54 -4.29
C GLN A 55 -10.70 -5.56 -4.47
N ASN A 56 -10.57 -6.51 -3.54
CA ASN A 56 -9.64 -7.63 -3.67
C ASN A 56 -10.45 -8.91 -3.99
N PRO A 57 -10.33 -9.49 -5.20
CA PRO A 57 -11.09 -10.68 -5.59
C PRO A 57 -10.82 -11.91 -4.69
N ALA A 58 -9.72 -11.90 -3.91
CA ALA A 58 -9.42 -12.93 -2.92
C ALA A 58 -10.36 -12.96 -1.70
N PHE A 59 -11.16 -11.90 -1.47
CA PHE A 59 -12.11 -11.83 -0.36
C PHE A 59 -13.58 -11.98 -0.81
N ARG A 60 -13.85 -12.14 -2.11
CA ARG A 60 -15.22 -12.31 -2.66
C ARG A 60 -15.79 -13.74 -2.48
N THR A 61 -15.04 -14.65 -1.87
CA THR A 61 -15.46 -16.03 -1.62
C THR A 61 -15.32 -16.34 -0.13
N MET A 62 -16.25 -15.82 0.68
CA MET A 62 -16.71 -16.46 1.92
C MET A 62 -18.20 -16.19 2.08
#